data_AF-M5BR40-F1
#
_entry.id   AF-M5BR40-F1
#
_cell.length_a   1.000
_cell.length_b   1.000
_cell.length_c   1.000
_cell.angle_alpha   90.00
_cell.angle_beta   90.00
_cell.angle_gamma   90.00
#
_symmetry.space_group_name_H-M   'P 1'
#
loop_
_entity.id
_entity.type
_entity.pdbx_description
1 polymer ?
#
loop_
_entity_poly.entity_id
_entity_poly.type
_entity_poly.pdbx_seq_one_letter_code
_entity_poly.pdbx_strand_id
1 'polypeptide(L)'
;MNNPQYRVHIGDGATGGTRGRVLVKLTAEGARILPLNMKLVWSGGKRVSDVVAGDVVIDSGAYNFGLACAEGEVQPGDYTLVVSSFRAGQQGEYALRVECDANVEASLLPPEGAGMFHKTVKGAWDAASAVGGPSSGKYESNPTFEIVISTPSQVR
;
A
#
# COMPACT_ATOMS: atom_id res chain seq x y z
N MET A 1 -5.84 0.44 -0.45
CA MET A 1 -5.18 0.29 0.86
C MET A 1 -4.67 1.67 1.27
N ASN A 2 -5.23 2.28 2.33
CA ASN A 2 -4.95 3.69 2.71
C ASN A 2 -3.80 3.83 3.72
N ASN A 3 -3.16 2.73 4.08
CA ASN A 3 -2.02 2.71 4.98
C ASN A 3 -0.87 3.58 4.43
N PRO A 4 -0.07 4.22 5.30
CA PRO A 4 1.18 4.84 4.91
C PRO A 4 2.09 3.84 4.20
N GLN A 5 2.68 4.29 3.10
CA GLN A 5 3.61 3.48 2.31
C GLN A 5 4.84 4.32 2.02
N TYR A 6 6.00 3.68 2.02
CA TYR A 6 7.27 4.32 1.78
C TYR A 6 8.00 3.59 0.66
N ARG A 7 8.60 4.34 -0.26
CA ARG A 7 9.62 3.80 -1.15
C ARG A 7 10.90 3.65 -0.33
N VAL A 8 11.47 2.45 -0.33
CA VAL A 8 12.76 2.16 0.28
C VAL A 8 13.68 1.68 -0.82
N HIS A 9 14.68 2.49 -1.14
CA HIS A 9 15.74 2.16 -2.08
C HIS A 9 16.95 1.67 -1.31
N ILE A 10 17.43 0.47 -1.63
CA ILE A 10 18.59 -0.16 -1.00
C ILE A 10 19.67 -0.28 -2.06
N GLY A 11 20.78 0.42 -1.84
CA GLY A 11 21.95 0.39 -2.73
C GLY A 11 22.78 -0.88 -2.59
N ASP A 12 23.85 -0.96 -3.36
CA ASP A 12 24.82 -2.04 -3.24
C ASP A 12 25.56 -1.98 -1.90
N GLY A 13 25.89 -3.14 -1.33
CA GLY A 13 26.63 -3.24 -0.07
C GLY A 13 27.98 -2.53 -0.11
N ALA A 14 28.41 -2.00 1.04
CA ALA A 14 29.62 -1.19 1.17
C ALA A 14 30.93 -1.91 0.78
N THR A 15 30.92 -3.24 0.69
CA THR A 15 32.01 -4.03 0.12
C THR A 15 31.64 -4.38 -1.31
N GLY A 16 32.37 -3.82 -2.29
CA GLY A 16 32.13 -3.93 -3.74
C GLY A 16 32.24 -5.33 -4.34
N GLY A 17 31.60 -6.33 -3.74
CA GLY A 17 31.42 -7.67 -4.24
C GLY A 17 30.02 -7.84 -4.83
N THR A 18 29.98 -8.20 -6.10
CA THR A 18 28.83 -8.72 -6.85
C THR A 18 27.72 -9.37 -6.00
N ARG A 19 26.49 -8.85 -6.11
CA ARG A 19 25.23 -9.51 -5.74
C ARG A 19 25.14 -10.06 -4.30
N GLY A 20 25.73 -9.38 -3.33
CA GLY A 20 25.49 -9.68 -1.91
C GLY A 20 24.06 -9.32 -1.50
N ARG A 21 23.43 -10.13 -0.65
CA ARG A 21 22.23 -9.69 0.07
C ARG A 21 22.65 -8.68 1.14
N VAL A 22 21.81 -7.68 1.36
CA VAL A 22 21.98 -6.63 2.36
C VAL A 22 21.10 -6.96 3.55
N LEU A 23 21.68 -6.97 4.74
CA LEU A 23 20.92 -7.08 5.99
C LEU A 23 20.19 -5.76 6.25
N VAL A 24 18.87 -5.84 6.42
CA VAL A 24 18.00 -4.69 6.67
C VAL A 24 17.24 -4.93 7.96
N LYS A 25 17.25 -3.92 8.82
CA LYS A 25 16.44 -3.84 10.02
C LYS A 25 15.45 -2.70 9.91
N LEU A 26 14.19 -3.02 10.15
CA LEU A 26 13.05 -2.11 10.09
C LEU A 26 12.46 -1.97 11.48
N THR A 27 12.30 -0.73 11.96
CA THR A 27 11.67 -0.45 13.25
C THR A 27 10.62 0.64 13.09
N ALA A 28 9.38 0.37 13.50
CA ALA A 28 8.35 1.39 13.70
C ALA A 28 7.99 1.45 15.19
N GLU A 29 8.15 2.63 15.78
CA GLU A 29 7.86 2.89 17.18
C GLU A 29 6.76 3.94 17.27
N GLY A 30 5.72 3.69 18.08
CA GLY A 30 4.61 4.63 18.25
C GLY A 30 4.05 4.58 19.67
N ALA A 31 2.88 5.19 19.87
CA ALA A 31 2.21 5.16 21.17
C ALA A 31 1.96 3.71 21.65
N ARG A 32 2.10 3.44 22.95
CA ARG A 32 1.88 2.09 23.54
C ARG A 32 0.48 1.51 23.33
N ILE A 33 -0.49 2.34 22.93
CA ILE A 33 -1.86 1.91 22.63
C ILE A 33 -2.07 1.61 21.13
N LEU A 34 -1.08 1.89 20.29
CA LEU A 34 -1.16 1.73 18.85
C LEU A 34 -0.57 0.36 18.46
N PRO A 35 -1.39 -0.61 18.01
CA PRO A 35 -0.89 -1.86 17.46
C PRO A 35 -0.27 -1.56 16.08
N LEU A 36 0.99 -1.94 15.90
CA LEU A 36 1.76 -1.70 14.68
C LEU A 36 2.15 -3.02 14.02
N ASN A 37 2.14 -3.03 12.69
CA ASN A 37 2.76 -4.04 11.83
C ASN A 37 3.45 -3.36 10.66
N MET A 38 4.54 -3.96 10.19
CA MET A 38 5.25 -3.54 8.98
C MET A 38 5.46 -4.70 8.03
N LYS A 39 5.31 -4.42 6.73
CA LYS A 39 5.69 -5.35 5.66
C LYS A 39 6.51 -4.63 4.60
N LEU A 40 7.65 -5.21 4.25
CA LEU A 40 8.45 -4.80 3.09
C LEU A 40 8.07 -5.68 1.91
N VAL A 41 7.71 -5.04 0.79
CA VAL A 41 7.13 -5.71 -0.38
C VAL A 41 7.95 -5.39 -1.63
N TRP A 42 8.22 -6.42 -2.45
CA TRP A 42 8.85 -6.27 -3.76
C TRP A 42 7.83 -5.69 -4.75
N SER A 43 7.87 -4.37 -4.96
CA SER A 43 6.93 -3.68 -5.86
C SER A 43 7.58 -2.54 -6.67
N GLY A 44 8.92 -2.52 -6.73
CA GLY A 44 9.68 -1.49 -7.45
C GLY A 44 9.48 -0.09 -6.87
N GLY A 45 9.26 0.02 -5.55
CA GLY A 45 9.05 1.30 -4.88
C GLY A 45 7.76 2.01 -5.26
N LYS A 46 6.76 1.29 -5.77
CA LYS A 46 5.45 1.85 -6.16
C LYS A 46 4.40 1.56 -5.09
N ARG A 47 3.37 2.40 -5.04
CA ARG A 47 2.22 2.19 -4.14
C ARG A 47 1.53 0.88 -4.48
N VAL A 48 1.29 0.08 -3.45
CA VAL A 48 0.65 -1.23 -3.54
C VAL A 48 -0.79 -1.11 -3.06
N SER A 49 -1.74 -1.64 -3.84
CA SER A 49 -3.17 -1.66 -3.48
C SER A 49 -3.57 -2.90 -2.69
N ASP A 50 -2.89 -4.02 -2.97
CA ASP A 50 -3.13 -5.34 -2.41
C ASP A 50 -1.78 -6.05 -2.20
N VAL A 51 -1.59 -6.68 -1.04
CA VAL A 51 -0.31 -7.31 -0.66
C VAL A 51 -0.52 -8.82 -0.69
N VAL A 52 0.04 -9.48 -1.70
CA VAL A 52 0.02 -10.93 -1.83
C VAL A 52 1.23 -11.51 -1.09
N ALA A 53 1.06 -12.67 -0.46
CA ALA A 53 2.12 -13.32 0.32
C ALA A 53 3.43 -13.53 -0.46
N GLY A 54 3.35 -13.75 -1.79
CA GLY A 54 4.53 -13.92 -2.65
C GLY A 54 5.38 -12.66 -2.84
N ASP A 55 4.82 -11.47 -2.61
CA ASP A 55 5.52 -10.21 -2.78
C ASP A 55 6.18 -9.72 -1.48
N VAL A 56 5.83 -10.32 -0.34
CA VAL A 56 6.35 -9.93 0.98
C VAL A 56 7.76 -10.49 1.18
N VAL A 57 8.71 -9.59 1.41
CA VAL A 57 10.12 -9.93 1.60
C VAL A 57 10.49 -9.94 3.07
N ILE A 58 9.98 -8.97 3.84
CA ILE A 58 10.15 -8.91 5.30
C ILE A 58 8.79 -8.61 5.92
N ASP A 59 8.46 -9.30 7.01
CA ASP A 59 7.24 -9.11 7.80
C ASP A 59 7.60 -9.00 9.28
N SER A 60 7.07 -7.99 9.97
CA SER A 60 7.23 -7.88 11.43
C SER A 60 6.39 -8.92 12.20
N GLY A 61 5.53 -9.67 11.52
CA GLY A 61 4.71 -10.73 12.11
C GLY A 61 3.42 -10.22 12.74
N ALA A 62 3.08 -10.70 13.94
CA ALA A 62 1.86 -10.27 14.62
C ALA A 62 1.90 -8.76 14.97
N TYR A 63 0.72 -8.13 15.02
CA TYR A 63 0.61 -6.75 15.46
C TYR A 63 1.04 -6.64 16.93
N ASN A 64 1.91 -5.68 17.22
CA ASN A 64 2.42 -5.46 18.56
C ASN A 64 2.27 -3.99 18.97
N PHE A 65 2.04 -3.75 20.26
CA PHE A 65 1.65 -2.44 20.78
C PHE A 65 2.85 -1.53 20.96
N GLY A 66 2.86 -0.39 20.27
CA GLY A 66 3.89 0.63 20.35
C GLY A 66 5.20 0.31 19.62
N LEU A 67 5.39 -0.92 19.15
CA LEU A 67 6.60 -1.32 18.43
C LEU A 67 6.32 -2.40 17.39
N ALA A 68 6.86 -2.24 16.20
CA ALA A 68 7.05 -3.30 15.22
C ALA A 68 8.53 -3.33 14.82
N CYS A 69 9.15 -4.50 14.84
CA CYS A 69 10.53 -4.70 14.42
C CYS A 69 10.59 -5.89 13.48
N ALA A 70 11.39 -5.79 12.42
CA ALA A 70 11.65 -6.88 11.51
C ALA A 70 13.09 -6.77 10.99
N GLU A 71 13.70 -7.91 10.70
CA GLU A 71 15.05 -8.00 10.19
C GLU A 71 15.10 -9.08 9.11
N GLY A 72 15.85 -8.84 8.06
CA GLY A 72 16.01 -9.81 6.98
C GLY A 72 17.02 -9.36 5.94
N GLU A 73 17.50 -10.34 5.17
CA GLU A 73 18.41 -10.12 4.06
C GLU A 73 17.63 -9.90 2.76
N VAL A 74 17.92 -8.81 2.06
CA VAL A 74 17.26 -8.46 0.79
C VAL A 74 18.28 -8.17 -0.30
N GLN A 75 17.86 -8.20 -1.56
CA GLN A 75 18.74 -7.78 -2.65
C GLN A 75 18.74 -6.24 -2.76
N PRO A 76 19.80 -5.62 -3.28
CA PRO A 76 19.75 -4.22 -3.69
C PRO A 76 18.58 -3.99 -4.65
N GLY A 77 17.85 -2.90 -4.46
CA GLY A 77 16.66 -2.61 -5.25
C GLY A 77 15.65 -1.68 -4.59
N ASP A 78 14.52 -1.49 -5.28
CA ASP A 78 13.41 -0.65 -4.84
C ASP A 78 12.27 -1.48 -4.25
N TYR A 79 11.93 -1.17 -3.01
CA TYR A 79 10.90 -1.83 -2.23
C TYR A 79 9.84 -0.84 -1.78
N THR A 80 8.68 -1.37 -1.40
CA THR A 80 7.64 -0.60 -0.73
C THR A 80 7.43 -1.13 0.68
N LEU A 81 7.65 -0.27 1.66
CA LEU A 81 7.37 -0.56 3.06
C LEU A 81 5.97 -0.06 3.39
N VAL A 82 5.13 -0.95 3.90
CA VAL A 82 3.77 -0.65 4.35
C VAL A 82 3.74 -0.69 5.87
N VAL A 83 3.29 0.39 6.52
CA VAL A 83 3.06 0.44 7.96
C VAL A 83 1.56 0.40 8.20
N SER A 84 1.08 -0.45 9.10
CA SER A 84 -0.35 -0.66 9.31
C SER A 84 -0.71 -0.83 10.77
N SER A 85 -1.96 -0.52 11.10
CA SER A 85 -2.60 -0.81 12.39
C SER A 85 -3.56 -1.98 12.28
N PHE A 86 -3.91 -2.60 13.42
CA PHE A 86 -4.78 -3.77 13.44
C PHE A 86 -6.21 -3.46 12.95
N ARG A 87 -6.75 -2.29 13.30
CA ARG A 87 -8.09 -1.87 12.89
C ARG A 87 -8.03 -0.72 11.89
N ALA A 88 -8.91 -0.78 10.89
CA ALA A 88 -9.15 0.34 9.99
C ALA A 88 -9.61 1.58 10.78
N GLY A 89 -9.11 2.76 10.39
CA GLY A 89 -9.43 4.03 11.04
C GLY A 89 -8.68 4.30 12.35
N GLN A 90 -7.93 3.33 12.87
CA GLN A 90 -7.03 3.58 14.01
C GLN A 90 -5.81 4.35 13.52
N GLN A 91 -5.62 5.56 14.02
CA GLN A 91 -4.54 6.47 13.64
C GLN A 91 -3.68 6.79 14.85
N GLY A 92 -2.42 7.10 14.60
CA GLY A 92 -1.48 7.55 15.61
C GLY A 92 -0.13 7.86 14.99
N GLU A 93 0.66 8.65 15.70
CA GLU A 93 2.02 8.98 15.28
C GLU A 93 2.96 7.79 15.55
N TYR A 94 3.94 7.64 14.66
CA TYR A 94 5.03 6.70 14.82
C TYR A 94 6.32 7.26 14.19
N ALA A 95 7.45 6.81 14.68
CA ALA A 95 8.76 7.00 14.09
C ALA A 95 9.16 5.72 13.35
N LEU A 96 9.56 5.87 12.09
CA LEU A 96 10.08 4.78 11.27
C LEU A 96 11.61 4.91 11.16
N ARG A 97 12.32 3.80 11.36
CA ARG A 97 13.76 3.67 11.15
C ARG A 97 14.03 2.50 10.21
N VAL A 98 14.90 2.76 9.23
CA VAL A 98 15.43 1.77 8.29
C VAL A 98 16.94 1.77 8.46
N GLU A 99 17.50 0.66 8.89
CA GLU A 99 18.93 0.47 9.12
C GLU A 99 19.42 -0.65 8.22
N CYS A 100 20.55 -0.46 7.54
CA CYS A 100 21.18 -1.50 6.73
C CYS A 100 22.67 -1.25 6.51
N ASP A 101 23.37 -2.28 6.05
CA ASP A 101 24.81 -2.25 5.77
C ASP A 101 25.18 -1.65 4.40
N ALA A 102 24.21 -1.02 3.73
CA ALA A 102 24.33 -0.36 2.43
C ALA A 102 23.79 1.09 2.50
N ASN A 103 23.95 1.84 1.40
CA ASN A 103 23.25 3.12 1.28
C ASN A 103 21.73 2.88 1.20
N VAL A 104 20.94 3.64 1.96
CA VAL A 104 19.48 3.51 1.97
C VAL A 104 18.81 4.86 1.88
N GLU A 105 17.78 4.92 1.05
CA GLU A 105 16.92 6.09 0.92
C GLU A 105 15.47 5.66 1.16
N ALA A 106 14.80 6.34 2.08
CA ALA A 106 13.39 6.12 2.37
C ALA A 106 12.60 7.40 2.13
N SER A 107 11.50 7.31 1.36
CA SER A 107 10.62 8.45 1.08
C SER A 107 9.16 8.04 1.16
N LEU A 108 8.30 8.95 1.65
CA LEU A 108 6.87 8.70 1.74
C LEU A 108 6.25 8.67 0.34
N LEU A 109 5.52 7.61 0.02
CA LEU A 109 4.74 7.53 -1.22
C LEU A 109 3.47 8.37 -1.09
N PRO A 110 3.17 9.27 -2.04
CA PRO A 110 1.94 10.04 -2.03
C PRO A 110 0.71 9.14 -1.90
N PRO A 111 -0.32 9.55 -1.13
CA PRO A 111 -1.58 8.83 -1.05
C PRO A 111 -2.20 8.56 -2.43
N GLU A 112 -3.01 7.51 -2.52
CA GLU A 112 -3.84 7.26 -3.71
C GLU A 112 -4.68 8.51 -4.01
N GLY A 113 -4.68 8.99 -5.24
CA GLY A 113 -5.39 10.23 -5.60
C GLY A 113 -4.66 11.54 -5.26
N ALA A 114 -3.44 11.52 -4.70
CA ALA A 114 -2.70 12.75 -4.43
C ALA A 114 -2.48 13.58 -5.71
N GLY A 115 -2.96 14.82 -5.69
CA GLY A 115 -2.91 15.72 -6.84
C GLY A 115 -3.96 15.46 -7.92
N MET A 116 -4.84 14.46 -7.76
CA MET A 116 -5.92 14.16 -8.72
C MET A 116 -7.25 14.85 -8.33
N PHE A 117 -8.06 15.18 -9.32
CA PHE A 117 -9.43 15.64 -9.11
C PHE A 117 -10.36 14.45 -8.85
N HIS A 118 -11.06 14.46 -7.72
CA HIS A 118 -12.01 13.40 -7.37
C HIS A 118 -13.43 13.78 -7.80
N LYS A 119 -14.04 12.96 -8.68
CA LYS A 119 -15.45 13.08 -9.08
C LYS A 119 -16.23 11.84 -8.70
N THR A 120 -17.19 11.98 -7.80
CA THR A 120 -18.14 10.91 -7.48
C THR A 120 -19.43 11.11 -8.27
N VAL A 121 -19.79 10.14 -9.11
CA VAL A 121 -21.12 10.07 -9.72
C VAL A 121 -21.93 9.06 -8.91
N LYS A 122 -23.02 9.51 -8.29
CA LYS A 122 -23.93 8.65 -7.54
C LYS A 122 -25.09 8.22 -8.42
N GLY A 123 -25.44 6.94 -8.30
CA GLY A 123 -26.61 6.37 -8.94
C GLY A 123 -27.12 5.19 -8.13
N ALA A 124 -28.41 4.90 -8.24
CA ALA A 124 -29.02 3.78 -7.53
C ALA A 124 -29.96 3.02 -8.45
N TRP A 125 -29.96 1.70 -8.25
CA TRP A 125 -30.99 0.81 -8.75
C TRP A 125 -32.01 0.66 -7.63
N ASP A 126 -33.13 1.36 -7.74
CA ASP A 126 -34.22 1.33 -6.76
C ASP A 126 -35.49 0.74 -7.40
N ALA A 127 -36.57 0.64 -6.63
CA ALA A 127 -37.83 0.08 -7.13
C ALA A 127 -38.44 0.85 -8.31
N ALA A 128 -38.05 2.12 -8.52
CA ALA A 128 -38.51 2.96 -9.61
C ALA A 128 -37.56 2.92 -10.83
N SER A 129 -36.26 2.68 -10.63
CA SER A 129 -35.25 2.69 -11.69
C SER A 129 -34.83 1.29 -12.16
N ALA A 130 -34.95 0.26 -11.31
CA ALA A 130 -34.64 -1.12 -11.67
C ALA A 130 -35.79 -1.77 -12.44
N VAL A 131 -35.59 -2.01 -13.74
CA VAL A 131 -36.60 -2.55 -14.66
C VAL A 131 -36.39 -4.04 -14.95
N GLY A 132 -35.61 -4.72 -14.11
CA GLY A 132 -35.45 -6.17 -14.10
C GLY A 132 -34.36 -6.71 -15.03
N GLY A 133 -34.20 -8.03 -15.03
CA GLY A 133 -33.21 -8.76 -15.85
C GLY A 133 -33.60 -8.88 -17.33
N PRO A 134 -32.76 -9.49 -18.18
CA PRO A 134 -32.97 -9.56 -19.63
C PRO A 134 -34.36 -10.10 -20.07
N SER A 135 -34.96 -10.98 -19.28
CA SER A 135 -36.30 -11.55 -19.54
C SER A 135 -37.46 -10.58 -19.28
N SER A 136 -37.24 -9.41 -18.67
CA SER A 136 -38.29 -8.42 -18.40
C SER A 136 -38.70 -7.63 -19.66
N GLY A 137 -37.92 -7.73 -20.73
CA GLY A 137 -38.11 -6.95 -21.96
C GLY A 137 -37.82 -5.45 -21.81
N LYS A 138 -37.40 -5.01 -20.62
CA LYS A 138 -37.09 -3.60 -20.31
C LYS A 138 -35.66 -3.41 -19.80
N TYR A 139 -34.82 -4.43 -19.88
CA TYR A 139 -33.45 -4.42 -19.34
C TYR A 139 -32.62 -3.19 -19.75
N GLU A 140 -32.81 -2.67 -20.96
CA GLU A 140 -32.06 -1.50 -21.45
C GLU A 140 -32.46 -0.18 -20.79
N SER A 141 -33.64 -0.08 -20.18
CA SER A 141 -34.05 1.12 -19.43
C SER A 141 -33.50 1.17 -18.01
N ASN A 142 -32.66 0.21 -17.65
CA ASN A 142 -31.95 0.22 -16.39
C ASN A 142 -30.88 1.34 -16.34
N PRO A 143 -30.53 1.88 -15.15
CA PRO A 143 -29.48 2.88 -15.01
C PRO A 143 -28.16 2.42 -15.61
N THR A 144 -27.66 3.20 -16.57
CA THR A 144 -26.37 2.96 -17.23
C THR A 144 -25.50 4.20 -17.09
N PHE A 145 -24.21 4.02 -16.80
CA PHE A 145 -23.22 5.11 -16.70
C PHE A 145 -22.19 4.95 -17.80
N GLU A 146 -21.97 6.01 -18.56
CA GLU A 146 -20.87 6.11 -19.51
C GLU A 146 -19.80 7.05 -18.95
N ILE A 147 -18.56 6.59 -18.91
CA ILE A 147 -17.42 7.36 -18.39
C ILE A 147 -16.41 7.53 -19.52
N VAL A 148 -16.26 8.76 -20.00
CA VAL A 148 -15.23 9.13 -20.98
C VAL A 148 -13.99 9.62 -20.23
N ILE A 149 -12.88 8.93 -20.42
CA ILE A 149 -11.61 9.19 -19.73
C ILE A 149 -10.61 9.75 -20.74
N SER A 150 -10.26 11.03 -20.60
CA SER A 150 -9.34 11.74 -21.52
C SER A 150 -7.87 11.73 -21.06
N THR A 151 -7.60 11.30 -19.83
CA THR A 151 -6.27 11.27 -19.21
C THR A 151 -6.11 10.01 -18.36
N PRO A 152 -4.89 9.52 -18.09
CA PRO A 152 -4.68 8.38 -17.19
C PRO A 152 -5.48 8.54 -15.88
N SER A 153 -6.43 7.64 -15.65
CA SER A 153 -7.37 7.71 -14.53
C SER A 153 -7.60 6.34 -13.94
N GLN A 154 -7.81 6.29 -12.62
CA GLN A 154 -8.14 5.06 -11.90
C GLN A 154 -9.65 5.02 -11.64
N VAL A 155 -10.32 3.97 -12.11
CA VAL A 155 -11.75 3.73 -11.86
C VAL A 155 -11.88 2.67 -10.77
N ARG A 156 -12.68 2.96 -9.74
CA ARG A 156 -12.89 2.09 -8.58
C ARG A 156 -14.35 2.10 -8.16
#